data_AF-A0A2N1A6Z6-F1
#
_entry.id   AF-A0A2N1A6Z6-F1
#
_cell.length_a   1.000
_cell.length_b   1.000
_cell.length_c   1.000
_cell.angle_alpha   90.00
_cell.angle_beta   90.00
_cell.angle_gamma   90.00
#
_symmetry.space_group_name_H-M   'P 1'
#
loop_
_entity.id
_entity.type
_entity.pdbx_description
1 polymer ?
#
loop_
_entity_poly.entity_id
_entity_poly.type
_entity_poly.pdbx_seq_one_letter_code
_entity_poly.pdbx_strand_id
1 'polypeptide(L)'
;MNPIIQTLKDHDVSDQKIVEVFQALTENPLGAMAIITTLGIPQEKLQALMMMVMTNPDLIKQAVEELGLDFAKVEEAKAKLQENQ
;
A
#
# COMPACT_ATOMS: atom_id res chain seq x y z
N MET A 1 -15.11 -1.68 -2.10
CA MET A 1 -14.23 -2.35 -1.14
C MET A 1 -13.01 -2.81 -1.89
N ASN A 2 -11.91 -2.12 -1.63
CA ASN A 2 -10.67 -2.30 -2.36
C ASN A 2 -10.05 -3.72 -2.17
N PRO A 3 -9.59 -4.41 -3.23
CA PRO A 3 -8.99 -5.74 -3.13
C PRO A 3 -7.68 -5.76 -2.32
N ILE A 4 -6.90 -4.67 -2.31
CA ILE A 4 -5.68 -4.55 -1.50
C ILE A 4 -6.06 -4.50 -0.02
N ILE A 5 -7.05 -3.67 0.34
CA ILE A 5 -7.55 -3.56 1.70
C ILE A 5 -8.12 -4.91 2.16
N GLN A 6 -8.88 -5.60 1.30
CA GLN A 6 -9.37 -6.94 1.61
C GLN A 6 -8.24 -7.93 1.87
N THR A 7 -7.24 -7.98 0.99
CA THR A 7 -6.11 -8.90 1.16
C THR A 7 -5.38 -8.65 2.49
N LEU A 8 -5.20 -7.38 2.88
CA LEU A 8 -4.61 -7.04 4.17
C LEU A 8 -5.50 -7.52 5.34
N LYS A 9 -6.82 -7.31 5.27
CA LYS A 9 -7.77 -7.80 6.29
C LYS A 9 -7.78 -9.32 6.41
N ASP A 10 -7.67 -10.04 5.29
CA ASP A 10 -7.59 -11.49 5.25
C ASP A 10 -6.31 -12.03 5.93
N HIS A 11 -5.31 -11.16 6.12
CA HIS A 11 -4.07 -11.43 6.86
C HIS A 11 -4.10 -10.90 8.30
N ASP A 12 -5.30 -10.69 8.88
CA ASP A 12 -5.50 -10.16 10.23
C ASP A 12 -4.90 -8.75 10.44
N VAL A 13 -4.70 -7.99 9.36
CA VAL A 13 -4.24 -6.61 9.47
C VAL A 13 -5.43 -5.72 9.85
N SER A 14 -5.30 -5.02 10.98
CA SER A 14 -6.31 -4.09 11.45
C SER A 14 -6.45 -2.87 10.54
N ASP A 15 -7.64 -2.26 10.49
CA ASP A 15 -7.88 -1.04 9.73
C ASP A 15 -6.87 0.08 10.04
N GLN A 16 -6.48 0.21 11.32
CA GLN A 16 -5.44 1.16 11.74
C GLN A 16 -4.09 0.88 11.08
N LYS A 17 -3.67 -0.39 11.00
CA LYS A 17 -2.43 -0.76 10.34
C LYS A 17 -2.50 -0.60 8.84
N ILE A 18 -3.65 -0.84 8.23
CA ILE A 18 -3.88 -0.56 6.81
C ILE A 18 -3.70 0.94 6.55
N VAL A 19 -4.34 1.80 7.34
CA VAL A 19 -4.16 3.26 7.25
C VAL A 19 -2.69 3.65 7.39
N GLU A 20 -1.98 3.12 8.40
CA GLU A 20 -0.55 3.42 8.59
C GLU A 20 0.30 3.00 7.38
N VAL A 21 0.05 1.83 6.79
CA VAL A 21 0.77 1.37 5.59
C VAL A 21 0.55 2.31 4.43
N PHE A 22 -0.71 2.65 4.14
CA PHE A 22 -1.04 3.54 3.03
C PHE A 22 -0.54 4.97 3.27
N GLN A 23 -0.65 5.48 4.50
CA GLN A 23 -0.09 6.77 4.86
C GLN A 23 1.43 6.77 4.65
N ALA A 24 2.13 5.74 5.14
CA ALA A 24 3.56 5.60 4.91
C ALA A 24 3.88 5.46 3.42
N LEU A 25 3.05 4.79 2.61
CA LEU A 25 3.24 4.71 1.16
C LEU A 25 3.16 6.10 0.51
N THR A 26 2.29 6.98 1.02
CA THR A 26 2.14 8.35 0.53
C THR A 26 3.30 9.26 0.94
N GLU A 27 3.93 9.01 2.08
CA GLU A 27 5.01 9.85 2.61
C GLU A 27 6.39 9.36 2.18
N ASN A 28 6.63 8.06 2.34
CA ASN A 28 7.89 7.39 2.05
C ASN A 28 7.67 5.89 1.76
N PRO A 29 7.78 5.44 0.50
CA PRO A 29 7.58 4.05 0.13
C PRO A 29 8.49 3.05 0.89
N LEU A 30 9.71 3.47 1.23
CA LEU A 30 10.63 2.65 2.02
C LEU A 30 10.14 2.47 3.46
N GLY A 31 9.52 3.50 4.03
CA GLY A 31 8.90 3.45 5.35
C GLY A 31 7.70 2.51 5.37
N ALA A 32 6.88 2.52 4.32
CA ALA A 32 5.78 1.57 4.19
C ALA A 32 6.25 0.13 4.15
N MET A 33 7.34 -0.17 3.43
CA MET A 33 7.92 -1.50 3.40
C MET A 33 8.33 -1.98 4.81
N ALA A 34 8.88 -1.09 5.64
CA ALA A 34 9.19 -1.43 7.03
C ALA A 34 7.91 -1.82 7.80
N ILE A 35 6.85 -1.03 7.73
CA ILE A 35 5.57 -1.35 8.40
C ILE A 35 5.02 -2.69 7.90
N ILE A 36 5.02 -2.87 6.59
CA ILE A 36 4.58 -4.08 5.93
C ILE A 36 5.34 -5.32 6.43
N THR A 37 6.66 -5.24 6.60
CA THR A 37 7.45 -6.37 7.14
C THR A 37 7.07 -6.71 8.58
N THR A 38 6.60 -5.73 9.37
CA THR A 38 6.10 -5.97 10.73
C THR A 38 4.71 -6.59 10.76
N LEU A 39 3.98 -6.59 9.65
CA LEU A 39 2.67 -7.23 9.55
C LEU A 39 2.75 -8.77 9.49
N GLY A 40 3.96 -9.33 9.33
CA GLY A 40 4.13 -10.78 9.21
C GLY A 40 3.55 -11.37 7.92
N ILE A 41 3.25 -10.53 6.93
CA ILE A 41 2.75 -10.98 5.63
C ILE A 41 3.87 -11.72 4.88
N PRO A 42 3.61 -12.91 4.32
CA PRO A 42 4.60 -13.62 3.51
C PRO A 42 5.11 -12.77 2.33
N GLN A 43 6.41 -12.82 2.06
CA GLN A 43 7.02 -12.05 0.96
C GLN A 43 6.35 -12.30 -0.40
N GLU A 44 5.89 -13.53 -0.66
CA GLU A 44 5.20 -13.90 -1.89
C GLU A 44 3.85 -13.18 -2.04
N LYS A 45 3.10 -13.04 -0.94
CA LYS A 45 1.86 -12.25 -0.89
C LYS A 45 2.14 -10.77 -1.09
N LEU A 46 3.27 -10.30 -0.55
CA LEU A 46 3.71 -8.94 -0.76
C LEU A 46 4.08 -8.64 -2.21
N GLN A 47 4.81 -9.54 -2.86
CA GLN A 47 5.07 -9.45 -4.29
C GLN A 47 3.79 -9.46 -5.10
N ALA A 48 2.81 -10.30 -4.75
CA ALA A 48 1.50 -10.31 -5.41
C ALA A 48 0.76 -8.96 -5.25
N LEU A 49 0.79 -8.36 -4.05
CA LEU A 49 0.23 -7.03 -3.81
C LEU A 49 0.93 -5.96 -4.65
N MET A 50 2.26 -5.95 -4.65
CA MET A 50 3.04 -5.00 -5.47
C MET A 50 2.76 -5.19 -6.96
N MET A 51 2.64 -6.43 -7.44
CA MET A 51 2.30 -6.72 -8.83
C MET A 51 0.90 -6.20 -9.19
N MET A 52 -0.09 -6.37 -8.29
CA MET A 52 -1.44 -5.81 -8.47
C MET A 52 -1.42 -4.28 -8.52
N VAL A 53 -0.62 -3.64 -7.67
CA VAL A 53 -0.45 -2.18 -7.65
C VAL A 53 0.22 -1.67 -8.92
N MET A 54 1.22 -2.39 -9.43
CA MET A 54 1.90 -2.05 -10.68
C MET A 54 1.01 -2.22 -11.90
N THR A 55 0.20 -3.30 -11.95
CA THR A 55 -0.72 -3.56 -13.06
C THR A 55 -1.96 -2.68 -13.02
N ASN A 56 -2.42 -2.33 -11.81
CA ASN A 56 -3.61 -1.52 -11.59
C ASN A 56 -3.34 -0.44 -10.52
N PRO A 57 -2.72 0.69 -10.91
CA PRO A 57 -2.39 1.77 -9.97
C PRO A 57 -3.64 2.47 -9.39
N ASP A 58 -4.78 2.40 -10.09
CA ASP A 58 -6.07 2.91 -9.59
C ASP A 58 -6.52 2.21 -8.30
N LEU A 59 -6.03 1.00 -8.02
CA LEU A 59 -6.32 0.32 -6.77
C LEU A 59 -5.71 1.06 -5.57
N ILE A 60 -4.52 1.67 -5.70
CA ILE A 60 -4.02 2.48 -4.60
C ILE A 60 -4.90 3.72 -4.42
N LYS A 61 -5.32 4.35 -5.52
CA LYS A 61 -6.22 5.51 -5.49
C LYS A 61 -7.51 5.23 -4.73
N GLN A 62 -8.19 4.15 -5.11
CA GLN A 62 -9.41 3.73 -4.44
C GLN A 62 -9.18 3.39 -2.96
N ALA A 63 -8.02 2.81 -2.62
CA ALA A 63 -7.71 2.49 -1.23
C ALA A 63 -7.52 3.76 -0.40
N VAL A 64 -6.77 4.75 -0.91
CA VAL A 64 -6.59 6.00 -0.18
C VAL A 64 -7.88 6.81 -0.10
N GLU A 65 -8.72 6.81 -1.13
CA GLU A 65 -10.05 7.41 -1.09
C GLU A 65 -10.97 6.72 -0.06
N GLU A 66 -11.00 5.38 -0.02
CA GLU A 66 -11.77 4.62 0.98
C GLU A 66 -11.26 4.88 2.41
N LEU A 67 -9.96 5.14 2.58
CA LEU A 67 -9.32 5.42 3.88
C LEU A 67 -9.30 6.92 4.24
N GLY A 68 -9.76 7.81 3.37
CA GLY A 68 -9.72 9.26 3.56
C GLY A 68 -8.31 9.88 3.53
N LEU A 69 -7.36 9.22 2.87
CA LEU A 69 -5.98 9.66 2.69
C LEU A 69 -5.81 10.48 1.39
N ASP A 70 -4.81 11.35 1.37
CA ASP A 70 -4.56 12.26 0.24
C ASP A 70 -3.81 11.54 -0.91
N PHE A 71 -4.50 11.36 -2.03
CA PHE A 71 -3.93 10.70 -3.22
C PHE A 71 -2.81 11.50 -3.88
N ALA A 72 -2.76 12.83 -3.73
CA ALA A 72 -1.70 13.63 -4.34
C ALA A 72 -0.30 13.20 -3.86
N LYS A 73 -0.19 12.83 -2.58
CA LYS A 73 1.04 12.33 -1.97
C LYS A 73 1.43 10.92 -2.45
N VAL A 74 0.44 10.08 -2.75
CA VAL A 74 0.68 8.75 -3.34
C VAL A 74 1.37 8.87 -4.68
N GLU A 75 0.89 9.75 -5.57
CA GLU A 75 1.46 9.90 -6.91
C GLU A 75 2.91 10.36 -6.85
N GLU A 76 3.22 11.32 -5.98
CA GLU A 76 4.60 11.76 -5.73
C GLU A 76 5.48 10.62 -5.20
N ALA A 77 4.98 9.84 -4.24
CA ALA A 77 5.72 8.73 -3.67
C ALA A 77 5.92 7.58 -4.67
N LYS A 78 4.94 7.34 -5.55
CA LYS A 78 5.02 6.36 -6.64
C LYS A 78 6.07 6.77 -7.67
N ALA A 79 6.13 8.05 -8.04
CA ALA A 79 7.14 8.56 -8.96
C ALA A 79 8.57 8.28 -8.43
N LYS A 80 8.80 8.51 -7.13
CA LYS A 80 10.06 8.20 -6.45
C LYS A 80 10.41 6.72 -6.42
N LEU A 81 9.40 5.84 -6.45
CA LEU A 81 9.57 4.39 -6.45
C LEU A 81 10.00 3.89 -7.84
N GLN A 82 9.46 4.49 -8.90
CA GLN A 82 9.81 4.17 -10.29
C GLN A 82 11.18 4.72 -10.71
N GLU A 83 11.66 5.82 -10.12
CA GLU A 83 13.00 6.37 -10.40
C GLU A 83 14.17 5.52 -9.83
N ASN A 84 13.89 4.56 -8.95
CA ASN A 84 14.91 3.71 -8.31
C ASN A 84 15.01 2.28 -8.90
N GLN A 85 14.54 2.06 -10.13
CA GLN A 85 14.81 0.85 -10.93
C GLN A 85 15.65 1.19 -12.15
#